data_AF-A0A7X6AUD9-F1
#
_entry.id   AF-A0A7X6AUD9-F1
#
_cell.length_a   1.000
_cell.length_b   1.000
_cell.length_c   1.000
_cell.angle_alpha   90.00
_cell.angle_beta   90.00
_cell.angle_gamma   90.00
#
_symmetry.space_group_name_H-M   'P 1'
#
loop_
_entity.id
_entity.type
_entity.pdbx_description
1 polymer ?
#
loop_
_entity_poly.entity_id
_entity_poly.type
_entity_poly.pdbx_seq_one_letter_code
_entity_poly.pdbx_strand_id
1 'polypeptide(L)' 'GEEITLDYATYHDERMRGFECDCGSAECRGIVRGDDYLLDVVARYEGHLSEHVARR' A
#
# COMPACT_ATOMS: atom_id res chain seq x y z
N GLY A 1 -3.24 -19.51 14.52
CA GLY A 1 -3.30 -18.05 14.42
C GLY A 1 -3.28 -17.70 12.96
N GLU A 2 -4.00 -16.66 12.55
CA GLU A 2 -4.05 -16.17 11.17
C GLU A 2 -3.05 -15.03 10.99
N GLU A 3 -2.49 -14.90 9.80
CA GLU A 3 -1.58 -13.80 9.45
C GLU A 3 -2.38 -12.50 9.27
N ILE A 4 -1.81 -11.40 9.74
CA ILE A 4 -2.37 -10.05 9.51
C ILE A 4 -1.56 -9.40 8.41
N THR A 5 -2.24 -9.04 7.32
CA THR A 5 -1.63 -8.40 6.15
C THR A 5 -2.02 -6.93 6.06
N LEU A 6 -1.12 -6.10 5.53
CA LEU A 6 -1.31 -4.66 5.36
C LEU A 6 -0.92 -4.27 3.94
N ASP A 7 -1.63 -3.29 3.37
CA ASP A 7 -1.19 -2.62 2.16
C ASP A 7 -0.38 -1.37 2.52
N TYR A 8 0.92 -1.43 2.27
CA TYR A 8 1.88 -0.39 2.65
C TYR A 8 1.55 0.97 2.01
N ALA A 9 0.88 0.97 0.85
CA ALA A 9 0.47 2.20 0.18
C ALA A 9 -0.59 3.01 0.95
N THR A 10 -1.26 2.42 1.94
CA THR A 10 -2.26 3.12 2.77
C THR A 10 -1.63 4.05 3.82
N TYR A 11 -0.33 3.91 4.10
CA TYR A 11 0.38 4.71 5.11
C TYR A 11 1.83 5.11 4.78
N HIS A 12 2.42 4.60 3.70
CA HIS A 12 3.74 5.02 3.23
C HIS A 12 3.68 5.97 2.04
N ASP A 13 4.81 6.67 1.83
CA ASP A 13 5.06 7.56 0.71
C ASP A 13 6.45 7.30 0.10
N GLU A 14 6.85 8.13 -0.87
CA GLU A 14 8.13 8.08 -1.61
C GLU A 14 9.40 7.93 -0.74
N ARG A 15 9.34 8.26 0.55
CA ARG A 15 10.43 8.05 1.51
C ARG A 15 10.70 6.58 1.84
N MET A 16 9.74 5.69 1.59
CA MET A 16 9.85 4.27 1.85
C MET A 16 10.63 3.60 0.70
N ARG A 17 11.64 2.79 1.06
CA ARG A 17 12.38 1.99 0.08
C ARG A 17 11.50 0.84 -0.39
N GLY A 18 11.34 0.72 -1.70
CA GLY A 18 10.59 -0.38 -2.29
C GLY A 18 11.21 -1.76 -2.04
N PHE A 19 10.36 -2.79 -2.03
CA PHE A 19 10.74 -4.17 -1.78
C PHE A 19 9.81 -5.15 -2.53
N GLU A 20 10.28 -6.38 -2.71
CA GLU A 20 9.51 -7.46 -3.36
C GLU A 20 8.44 -8.01 -2.41
N CYS A 21 7.20 -8.09 -2.89
CA CYS A 21 6.05 -8.53 -2.10
C CYS A 21 5.61 -9.93 -2.50
N ASP A 22 5.54 -10.82 -1.50
CA ASP A 22 5.13 -12.21 -1.65
C ASP A 22 3.77 -12.47 -0.95
N CYS A 23 2.88 -11.49 -0.90
CA CYS A 23 1.61 -11.61 -0.15
C CYS A 23 0.61 -12.64 -0.72
N GLY A 24 0.91 -13.25 -1.87
CA GLY A 24 0.07 -14.27 -2.50
C GLY A 24 -1.25 -13.77 -3.12
N SER A 25 -1.54 -12.47 -3.06
CA SER A 25 -2.73 -11.89 -3.67
C SER A 25 -2.68 -11.99 -5.20
N ALA A 26 -3.80 -12.32 -5.84
CA ALA A 26 -3.93 -12.32 -7.31
C ALA A 26 -3.76 -10.92 -7.91
N GLU A 27 -3.99 -9.87 -7.11
CA GLU A 27 -3.83 -8.46 -7.49
C GLU A 27 -2.53 -7.88 -6.91
N CYS A 28 -1.54 -8.72 -6.58
CA CYS A 28 -0.26 -8.25 -6.05
C CYS A 28 0.49 -7.41 -7.09
N ARG A 29 1.05 -6.27 -6.64
CA ARG A 29 1.94 -5.42 -7.44
C ARG A 29 3.31 -6.05 -7.73
N GLY A 30 3.66 -7.12 -7.02
CA GLY A 30 4.97 -7.79 -7.08
C GLY A 30 6.08 -7.00 -6.40
N ILE A 31 6.17 -5.69 -6.61
CA ILE A 31 7.10 -4.79 -5.92
C ILE A 31 6.28 -3.66 -5.30
N VAL A 32 6.36 -3.52 -3.98
CA VAL A 32 5.78 -2.38 -3.26
C VAL A 32 6.73 -1.20 -3.41
N ARG A 33 6.20 -0.04 -3.80
CA ARG A 33 6.97 1.21 -3.96
C ARG A 33 6.41 2.30 -3.06
N GLY A 34 7.27 3.28 -2.73
CA GLY A 34 6.86 4.42 -1.92
C GLY A 34 5.80 5.29 -2.62
N ASP A 35 5.76 5.30 -3.95
CA ASP A 35 4.79 6.05 -4.75
C ASP A 35 3.49 5.28 -5.06
N ASP A 36 3.30 4.05 -4.55
CA ASP A 36 2.11 3.23 -4.80
C ASP A 36 0.80 3.91 -4.38
N TYR A 37 0.85 4.85 -3.44
CA TYR A 37 -0.32 5.63 -3.02
C TYR A 37 -0.89 6.52 -4.14
N LEU A 38 -0.13 6.76 -5.21
CA LEU A 38 -0.58 7.51 -6.40
C LEU A 38 -1.34 6.64 -7.42
N LEU A 39 -1.42 5.33 -7.20
CA LEU A 39 -2.17 4.40 -8.05
C LEU A 39 -3.67 4.40 -7.67
N ASP A 40 -4.35 3.28 -7.88
CA ASP A 40 -5.76 3.10 -7.54
C ASP A 40 -5.99 2.84 -6.04
N VAL A 41 -4.94 2.78 -5.21
CA VAL A 41 -5.01 2.50 -3.76
C VAL A 41 -5.96 3.46 -3.06
N VAL A 42 -5.95 4.75 -3.42
CA VAL A 42 -6.84 5.74 -2.79
C VAL A 42 -8.31 5.40 -3.04
N ALA A 43 -8.65 5.01 -4.27
CA ALA A 43 -10.02 4.62 -4.63
C ALA A 43 -10.39 3.27 -4.01
N ARG A 44 -9.44 2.32 -3.96
CA ARG A 44 -9.65 0.96 -3.44
C ARG A 44 -9.86 0.93 -1.92
N TYR A 45 -9.23 1.85 -1.20
CA TYR A 45 -9.23 1.89 0.27
C TYR A 45 -9.83 3.19 0.83
N GLU A 46 -10.81 3.77 0.14
CA GLU A 46 -11.51 4.97 0.62
C GLU A 46 -11.97 4.80 2.08
N GLY A 47 -11.69 5.81 2.92
CA GLY A 47 -11.98 5.77 4.35
C GLY A 47 -11.04 4.91 5.22
N HIS A 48 -10.09 4.18 4.62
CA HIS A 48 -9.13 3.31 5.31
C HIS A 48 -7.67 3.71 5.06
N LEU A 49 -7.45 4.94 4.61
CA LEU A 49 -6.12 5.52 4.43
C LEU A 49 -5.68 6.22 5.71
N SER A 50 -4.39 6.21 6.00
CA SER A 50 -3.83 7.11 7.00
C SER A 50 -4.04 8.57 6.60
N GLU A 51 -4.15 9.46 7.58
CA GLU A 51 -4.23 10.90 7.33
C GLU A 51 -3.04 11.43 6.52
N HIS A 52 -1.86 10.83 6.71
CA HIS A 52 -0.64 11.17 5.98
C HIS A 52 -0.78 10.95 4.48
N VAL A 53 -1.30 9.79 4.07
CA VAL A 53 -1.51 9.46 2.66
C VAL A 53 -2.72 10.21 2.09
N ALA A 54 -3.81 10.33 2.87
CA ALA A 54 -5.03 11.00 2.44
C ALA A 54 -4.86 12.52 2.16
N ARG A 55 -3.80 13.14 2.67
CA ARG A 55 -3.49 14.57 2.48
C ARG A 55 -2.50 14.86 1.34
N ARG A 56 -2.03 13.84 0.63
CA ARG A 56 -1.08 14.00 -0.49
C ARG A 56 -1.77 14.21 -1.83
#